data_AF-A0A7X7Y899-F1
#
_entry.id   AF-A0A7X7Y899-F1
#
_cell.length_a   1.000
_cell.length_b   1.000
_cell.length_c   1.000
_cell.angle_alpha   90.00
_cell.angle_beta   90.00
_cell.angle_gamma   90.00
#
_symmetry.space_group_name_H-M   'P 1'
#
loop_
_entity.id
_entity.type
_entity.pdbx_description
1 polymer ?
#
loop_
_entity_poly.entity_id
_entity_poly.type
_entity_poly.pdbx_seq_one_letter_code
_entity_poly.pdbx_strand_id
1 'polypeptide(L)' 'MWRGKRYTVHEILDRWYEGHMDSTRLPLRYFKVKTGEGLIFILRHHEFFGAWSLLITGSPGQG' A
#
# COMPACT_ATOMS: atom_id res chain seq x y z
N MET A 1 -7.36 11.19 -0.54
CA MET A 1 -7.28 11.61 -1.97
C MET A 1 -5.82 11.65 -2.35
N TRP A 2 -5.44 11.17 -3.54
CA TRP A 2 -4.06 11.17 -4.02
C TRP A 2 -3.95 11.96 -5.32
N ARG A 3 -3.02 12.94 -5.39
CA ARG A 3 -2.90 13.90 -6.52
C ARG A 3 -4.24 14.56 -6.93
N GLY A 4 -5.07 14.91 -5.95
CA GLY A 4 -6.39 15.49 -6.19
C GLY A 4 -7.43 14.52 -6.79
N LYS A 5 -7.09 13.24 -6.95
CA LYS A 5 -8.01 12.20 -7.42
C LYS A 5 -8.37 11.22 -6.31
N ARG A 6 -9.58 10.66 -6.41
CA ARG A 6 -10.04 9.54 -5.60
C ARG A 6 -9.91 8.28 -6.43
N TYR A 7 -9.07 7.36 -5.99
CA TYR A 7 -8.93 6.05 -6.59
C TYR A 7 -9.73 5.04 -5.77
N THR A 8 -10.65 4.33 -6.42
CA THR A 8 -11.38 3.22 -5.81
C THR A 8 -10.62 1.93 -6.07
N VAL A 9 -10.39 1.15 -5.02
CA VAL A 9 -9.82 -0.19 -5.13
C VAL A 9 -10.84 -1.09 -5.82
N HIS A 10 -10.44 -1.70 -6.93
CA HIS A 10 -11.24 -2.67 -7.66
C HIS A 10 -10.90 -4.10 -7.25
N GLU A 11 -9.61 -4.39 -7.08
CA GLU A 11 -9.12 -5.73 -6.78
C GLU A 11 -7.90 -5.67 -5.85
N ILE A 12 -7.79 -6.63 -4.94
CA ILE A 12 -6.55 -6.88 -4.17
C ILE A 12 -5.78 -7.97 -4.91
N LEU A 13 -4.66 -7.59 -5.52
CA LEU A 13 -3.80 -8.49 -6.29
C LEU A 13 -2.91 -9.34 -5.39
N ASP A 14 -2.46 -8.78 -4.27
CA ASP A 14 -1.54 -9.45 -3.35
C ASP A 14 -1.62 -8.84 -1.93
N ARG A 15 -1.27 -9.62 -0.91
CA ARG A 15 -1.21 -9.22 0.49
C ARG A 15 -0.03 -9.90 1.17
N TRP A 16 0.85 -9.09 1.76
CA TRP A 16 1.97 -9.58 2.56
C TRP A 16 2.11 -8.78 3.86
N TYR A 17 2.91 -9.33 4.76
CA TYR A 17 3.18 -8.76 6.07
C TYR A 17 4.65 -8.36 6.15
N GLU A 18 4.96 -7.33 6.94
CA GLU A 18 6.35 -7.05 7.27
C GLU A 18 6.94 -8.23 8.04
N GLY A 19 7.96 -8.87 7.47
CA GLY A 19 8.70 -9.92 8.15
C GLY A 19 9.62 -9.32 9.19
N HIS A 20 9.15 -9.17 10.44
CA HIS A 20 10.04 -8.86 11.56
C HIS A 20 10.30 -10.12 12.38
N MET A 21 11.56 -10.28 12.81
CA MET A 21 11.98 -11.30 13.79
C MET A 21 11.57 -10.92 15.22
N ASP A 22 11.16 -9.66 15.44
CA ASP A 22 10.75 -9.14 16.73
C ASP A 22 9.24 -9.29 16.96
N SER A 23 8.86 -10.28 17.77
CA SER A 23 7.47 -10.59 18.14
C SER A 23 6.78 -9.49 18.99
N THR A 24 7.46 -8.38 19.27
CA THR A 24 6.98 -7.26 20.10
C THR A 24 6.38 -6.11 19.28
N ARG A 25 6.58 -6.09 17.95
CA ARG A 25 6.01 -5.08 17.06
C ARG A 25 4.86 -5.67 16.26
N LEU A 26 3.69 -5.01 16.31
CA LEU A 26 2.54 -5.38 15.49
C LEU A 26 2.94 -5.31 14.00
N PRO A 27 2.69 -6.37 13.20
CA PRO A 27 3.17 -6.43 11.83
C PRO A 27 2.47 -5.39 10.96
N LEU A 28 3.24 -4.63 10.18
CA LEU A 28 2.66 -3.79 9.13
C LEU A 28 2.09 -4.67 8.03
N ARG A 29 0.88 -4.35 7.57
CA ARG A 29 0.22 -5.08 6.50
C ARG A 29 0.36 -4.31 5.19
N TYR A 30 0.72 -5.01 4.14
CA TYR A 30 0.88 -4.45 2.81
C TYR A 30 -0.12 -5.09 1.86
N PHE A 31 -0.66 -4.27 0.97
CA PHE A 31 -1.65 -4.68 -0.03
C PHE A 31 -1.24 -4.13 -1.38
N LYS A 32 -1.13 -4.99 -2.38
CA LYS A 32 -1.06 -4.58 -3.78
C LYS A 32 -2.47 -4.55 -4.33
N VAL A 33 -2.92 -3.38 -4.77
CA VAL A 33 -4.29 -3.16 -5.22
C VAL A 33 -4.30 -2.65 -6.64
N LYS A 34 -5.31 -3.08 -7.41
CA LYS A 34 -5.63 -2.54 -8.72
C LYS A 34 -6.84 -1.62 -8.59
N THR A 35 -6.77 -0.45 -9.21
CA THR A 35 -7.91 0.48 -9.28
C THR A 35 -8.83 0.15 -10.46
N GLY A 36 -10.02 0.73 -10.48
CA GLY A 36 -10.94 0.62 -11.63
C GLY A 36 -10.35 1.17 -12.94
N GLU A 37 -9.37 2.09 -12.85
CA GLU A 37 -8.63 2.62 -14.00
C GLU A 37 -7.45 1.71 -14.42
N GLY A 38 -7.27 0.55 -13.78
CA GLY A 38 -6.19 -0.38 -14.07
C GLY A 38 -4.83 -0.02 -13.46
N LEU A 39 -4.76 1.05 -12.66
CA LEU A 39 -3.54 1.46 -11.97
C LEU A 39 -3.24 0.53 -10.79
N ILE A 40 -1.97 0.24 -10.57
CA ILE A 40 -1.51 -0.61 -9.46
C ILE A 40 -0.88 0.27 -8.39
N PHE A 41 -1.30 0.08 -7.14
CA PHE A 41 -0.74 0.75 -5.99
C PHE A 41 -0.34 -0.24 -4.90
N ILE A 42 0.61 0.15 -4.05
CA ILE A 42 0.91 -0.55 -2.81
C ILE A 42 0.40 0.30 -1.65
N LEU A 43 -0.47 -0.27 -0.84
CA LEU A 43 -0.97 0.30 0.40
C LEU A 43 -0.24 -0.33 1.58
N ARG A 44 0.05 0.49 2.59
CA ARG A 44 0.58 0.06 3.88
C ARG A 44 -0.43 0.43 4.96
N HIS A 45 -0.85 -0.56 5.74
CA HIS A 45 -1.75 -0.37 6.88
C HIS A 45 -0.97 -0.53 8.18
N HIS A 46 -1.07 0.49 9.03
CA HIS A 46 -0.49 0.51 10.37
C HIS A 46 -1.59 0.21 11.39
N GLU A 47 -1.59 -1.01 11.92
CA GLU A 47 -2.69 -1.51 12.75
C GLU A 47 -2.85 -0.73 14.07
N PHE A 48 -1.73 -0.37 14.70
CA PHE A 48 -1.74 0.40 15.96
C PHE A 48 -2.38 1.79 15.84
N PHE A 49 -2.21 2.46 14.70
CA PHE A 49 -2.72 3.82 14.48
C PHE A 49 -4.00 3.83 13.65
N GLY A 50 -4.47 2.68 13.16
CA GLY A 50 -5.56 2.61 12.17
C GLY A 50 -5.27 3.40 10.89
N ALA A 51 -4.00 3.64 10.59
CA ALA A 51 -3.57 4.58 9.57
C ALA A 51 -3.18 3.85 8.27
N TRP A 52 -3.48 4.48 7.14
CA TRP A 52 -3.16 3.98 5.81
C TRP A 52 -2.16 4.91 5.12
N SER A 53 -1.15 4.33 4.47
CA SER A 53 -0.19 5.03 3.63
C SER A 53 -0.21 4.45 2.22
N LEU A 54 -0.06 5.32 1.23
CA LEU A 54 0.15 4.93 -0.16
C LEU A 54 1.64 4.96 -0.46
N LEU A 55 2.21 3.86 -0.97
CA LEU A 55 3.59 3.87 -1.45
C LEU A 55 3.63 4.61 -2.79
N ILE A 56 4.36 5.73 -2.80
CA ILE A 56 4.66 6.47 -4.02
C ILE A 56 6.00 5.93 -4.51
N THR A 57 5.95 4.94 -5.39
CA THR A 57 7.14 4.62 -6.20
C THR A 57 7.32 5.82 -7.12
N GLY A 58 8.31 6.67 -6.85
CA GLY A 58 8.73 7.66 -7.82
C GLY A 58 8.90 6.94 -9.16
N SER A 59 8.37 7.52 -10.24
CA SER A 59 8.54 6.98 -11.58
C SER A 59 9.99 6.53 -11.74
N PRO A 60 10.29 5.27 -12.10
CA PRO A 60 11.65 4.95 -12.55
C PRO A 60 11.91 5.77 -13.82
N GLY A 61 12.61 6.88 -13.66
CA GLY A 61 13.03 7.80 -14.72
C GLY A 61 13.73 8.99 -14.06
N GLN A 62 15.04 9.18 -14.17
CA GLN A 62 15.95 8.83 -15.27
C GLN A 62 17.35 8.48 -14.74
N GLY A 63 17.96 7.48 -15.38
CA GLY A 63 19.39 7.19 -15.39
C GLY A 63 19.71 6.54 -16.71
#